data_AF-A0A7V8YMX2-F1
#
_entry.id   AF-A0A7V8YMX2-F1
#
_cell.length_a   1.000
_cell.length_b   1.000
_cell.length_c   1.000
_cell.angle_alpha   90.00
_cell.angle_beta   90.00
_cell.angle_gamma   90.00
#
_symmetry.space_group_name_H-M   'P 1'
#
loop_
_entity.id
_entity.type
_entity.pdbx_description
1 polymer ?
#
loop_
_entity_poly.entity_id
_entity_poly.type
_entity_poly.pdbx_seq_one_letter_code
_entity_poly.pdbx_strand_id
1 'polypeptide(L)'
;MDRVQHPHARDRDSALRFRRPGRGAGRREGDGVVSARNPRDIVIRPIVSEKSYAAYEENVYTFVVAGDANKIEIKKAIETIFGVKVKRVNTLNRQGKRKRNRRTGDWGQRAAQKRAVVALAEGDHIEIFGGT
;
A
#
# COMPACT_ATOMS: atom_id res chain seq x y z
N MET A 1 6.23 36.31 -59.12
CA MET A 1 6.17 37.31 -58.04
C MET A 1 5.78 36.63 -56.75
N ASP A 2 6.63 36.28 -55.81
CA ASP A 2 7.99 35.77 -55.84
C ASP A 2 8.11 34.94 -54.57
N ARG A 3 8.87 33.83 -54.65
CA ARG A 3 9.32 33.11 -53.46
C ARG A 3 10.03 34.10 -52.55
N VAL A 4 9.49 34.34 -51.35
CA VAL A 4 10.33 34.81 -50.25
C VAL A 4 10.82 33.59 -49.50
N GLN A 5 11.98 33.11 -49.97
CA GLN A 5 12.90 32.31 -49.17
C GLN A 5 13.35 33.17 -47.98
N HIS A 6 13.28 32.64 -46.75
CA HIS A 6 14.17 33.07 -45.68
C HIS A 6 15.13 31.93 -45.32
N PRO A 7 16.46 32.17 -45.33
CA PRO A 7 17.48 31.15 -45.24
C PRO A 7 17.90 30.76 -43.81
N HIS A 8 18.24 29.47 -43.69
CA HIS A 8 19.50 28.91 -43.17
C HIS A 8 20.04 29.31 -41.76
N ALA A 9 19.95 28.32 -40.86
CA ALA A 9 21.06 27.74 -40.07
C ALA A 9 22.01 28.65 -39.25
N ARG A 10 22.21 28.31 -37.98
CA ARG A 10 23.41 27.55 -37.51
C ARG A 10 23.44 27.43 -35.99
N ASP A 11 23.81 26.22 -35.58
CA ASP A 11 24.59 25.83 -34.40
C ASP A 11 24.90 26.89 -33.33
N ARG A 12 24.75 26.49 -32.07
CA ARG A 12 25.90 26.09 -31.25
C ARG A 12 25.47 25.66 -29.86
N ASP A 13 26.10 24.58 -29.42
CA ASP A 13 26.29 24.23 -28.02
C ASP A 13 26.40 25.45 -27.10
N SER A 14 25.57 25.47 -26.07
CA SER A 14 25.90 26.10 -24.80
C SER A 14 25.65 25.09 -23.69
N ALA A 15 26.56 24.12 -23.63
CA ALA A 15 26.91 23.53 -22.36
C ALA A 15 27.24 24.64 -21.34
N LEU A 16 26.95 24.34 -20.07
CA LEU A 16 27.35 25.04 -18.84
C LEU A 16 26.46 26.21 -18.39
N ARG A 17 25.67 25.90 -17.35
CA ARG A 17 25.26 26.71 -16.16
C ARG A 17 23.90 26.16 -15.71
N PHE A 18 23.72 25.42 -14.61
CA PHE A 18 24.32 25.49 -13.29
C PHE A 18 24.31 24.09 -12.66
N ARG A 19 25.44 23.72 -12.05
CA ARG A 19 25.48 22.74 -10.95
C ARG A 19 24.45 23.16 -9.90
N ARG A 20 23.36 22.41 -9.75
CA ARG A 20 22.61 22.44 -8.48
C ARG A 20 23.42 21.63 -7.47
N PRO A 21 23.78 22.21 -6.31
CA PRO A 21 24.57 21.52 -5.30
C PRO A 21 23.79 20.30 -4.78
N GLY A 22 24.52 19.21 -4.56
CA GLY A 22 24.02 18.02 -3.90
C GLY A 22 23.35 18.43 -2.59
N ARG A 23 22.02 18.30 -2.56
CA ARG A 23 21.23 18.49 -1.35
C ARG A 23 21.63 17.34 -0.43
N GLY A 24 22.36 17.70 0.62
CA GLY A 24 23.05 16.79 1.50
C GLY A 24 22.23 15.57 1.90
N ALA A 25 22.95 14.45 1.98
CA ALA A 25 22.62 13.31 2.79
C ALA A 25 22.34 13.75 4.23
N GLY A 26 21.13 14.21 4.50
CA GLY A 26 20.54 14.10 5.81
C GLY A 26 20.22 12.63 6.02
N ARG A 27 21.16 11.90 6.62
CA ARG A 27 20.83 10.68 7.35
C ARG A 27 19.72 11.08 8.31
N ARG A 28 18.47 10.77 7.95
CA ARG A 28 17.38 10.75 8.91
C ARG A 28 17.60 9.50 9.75
N GLU A 29 18.54 9.63 10.67
CA GLU A 29 18.63 8.83 11.88
C GLU A 29 17.44 9.25 12.75
N GLY A 30 16.27 8.78 12.31
CA GLY A 30 15.10 8.71 13.13
C GLY A 30 15.06 7.29 13.64
N ASP A 31 15.70 7.06 14.79
CA ASP A 31 15.34 5.97 15.69
C ASP A 31 13.89 6.21 16.09
N GLY A 32 12.98 5.88 15.17
CA GLY A 32 11.57 5.82 15.43
C GLY A 32 11.41 4.71 16.43
N VAL A 33 11.31 5.09 17.71
CA VAL A 33 10.83 4.24 18.79
C VAL A 33 9.62 3.51 18.21
N VAL A 34 9.82 2.23 17.91
CA VAL A 34 8.74 1.32 17.55
C VAL A 34 7.92 1.17 18.80
N SER A 35 7.01 2.11 19.03
CA SER A 35 5.99 1.99 20.06
C SER A 35 5.34 0.64 19.81
N ALA A 36 5.51 -0.27 20.77
CA ALA A 36 5.14 -1.67 20.67
C ALA A 36 3.61 -1.76 20.59
N ARG A 37 3.06 -1.45 19.41
CA ARG A 37 1.65 -1.66 19.10
C ARG A 37 1.40 -3.15 19.15
N ASN A 38 0.32 -3.54 19.81
CA ASN A 38 -0.07 -4.93 19.87
C ASN A 38 -0.33 -5.42 18.43
N PRO A 39 0.31 -6.52 17.98
CA PRO A 39 0.07 -7.09 16.65
C PRO A 39 -1.41 -7.27 16.32
N ARG A 40 -2.23 -7.62 17.32
CA ARG A 40 -3.67 -7.86 17.15
C ARG A 40 -4.48 -6.60 16.88
N ASP A 41 -3.97 -5.42 17.21
CA ASP A 41 -4.63 -4.16 16.86
C ASP A 41 -4.38 -3.78 15.39
N ILE A 42 -3.28 -4.27 14.81
CA ILE A 42 -2.90 -4.00 13.42
C ILE A 42 -3.73 -4.85 12.45
N VAL A 43 -3.93 -6.13 12.76
CA VAL A 43 -4.67 -7.09 11.92
C VAL A 43 -6.09 -7.24 12.46
N ILE A 44 -7.07 -6.59 11.80
CA ILE A 44 -8.43 -6.46 12.33
C ILE A 44 -9.27 -7.70 12.02
N ARG A 45 -9.27 -8.17 10.77
CA ARG A 45 -10.05 -9.36 10.33
C ARG A 45 -9.67 -9.83 8.92
N PRO A 46 -9.86 -11.11 8.58
CA PRO A 46 -9.77 -11.59 7.20
C PRO A 46 -10.91 -11.01 6.33
N ILE A 47 -10.65 -10.92 5.03
CA ILE A 47 -11.64 -10.58 4.02
C ILE A 47 -12.14 -11.87 3.38
N VAL A 48 -13.46 -12.04 3.40
CA VAL A 48 -14.16 -13.16 2.78
C VAL A 48 -14.86 -12.66 1.52
N SER A 49 -14.48 -13.21 0.37
CA SER A 49 -14.99 -12.90 -0.97
C SER A 49 -14.49 -13.95 -1.96
N GLU A 50 -15.17 -14.16 -3.09
CA GLU A 50 -14.71 -15.12 -4.13
C GLU A 50 -13.25 -14.87 -4.53
N LYS A 51 -12.88 -13.60 -4.73
CA LYS A 51 -11.50 -13.25 -5.10
C LYS A 51 -10.48 -13.64 -4.02
N SER A 52 -10.82 -13.49 -2.74
CA SER A 52 -9.91 -13.88 -1.65
C SER A 52 -9.84 -15.40 -1.49
N TYR A 53 -10.90 -16.13 -1.83
CA TYR A 53 -10.86 -17.59 -1.91
C TYR A 53 -10.01 -18.08 -3.10
N ALA A 54 -10.16 -17.48 -4.28
CA ALA A 54 -9.31 -17.83 -5.43
C ALA A 54 -7.82 -17.62 -5.13
N ALA A 55 -7.48 -16.52 -4.44
CA ALA A 55 -6.09 -16.22 -4.05
C ALA A 55 -5.56 -17.12 -2.93
N TYR A 56 -6.43 -17.80 -2.19
CA TYR A 56 -6.05 -18.68 -1.08
C TYR A 56 -5.27 -19.90 -1.57
N GLU A 57 -5.63 -20.45 -2.74
CA GLU A 57 -4.92 -21.57 -3.37
C GLU A 57 -3.46 -21.21 -3.71
N GLU A 58 -3.17 -19.92 -3.90
CA GLU A 58 -1.82 -19.40 -4.15
C GLU A 58 -1.08 -18.98 -2.85
N ASN A 59 -1.57 -19.36 -1.66
CA ASN A 59 -1.07 -18.90 -0.36
C ASN A 59 -1.09 -17.37 -0.19
N VAL A 60 -2.11 -16.72 -0.77
CA VAL A 60 -2.31 -15.28 -0.69
C VAL A 60 -3.57 -14.94 0.10
N TYR A 61 -3.36 -14.21 1.19
CA TYR A 61 -4.38 -13.87 2.17
C TYR A 61 -4.70 -12.39 2.15
N THR A 62 -5.97 -12.02 2.33
CA THR A 62 -6.37 -10.62 2.38
C THR A 62 -6.97 -10.28 3.74
N PHE A 63 -6.42 -9.25 4.39
CA PHE A 63 -6.86 -8.76 5.68
C PHE A 63 -7.31 -7.29 5.61
N VAL A 64 -8.25 -6.94 6.47
CA VAL A 64 -8.46 -5.53 6.86
C VAL A 64 -7.47 -5.23 7.98
N VAL A 65 -6.75 -4.12 7.83
CA VAL A 65 -5.71 -3.69 8.76
C VAL A 65 -5.97 -2.26 9.24
N ALA A 66 -5.30 -1.86 10.31
CA ALA A 66 -5.37 -0.50 10.82
C ALA A 66 -4.96 0.54 9.76
N GLY A 67 -5.72 1.65 9.70
CA GLY A 67 -5.63 2.65 8.64
C GLY A 67 -4.28 3.37 8.58
N ASP A 68 -3.55 3.40 9.68
CA ASP A 68 -2.25 4.04 9.87
C ASP A 68 -1.08 3.04 9.81
N ALA A 69 -1.32 1.74 9.71
CA ALA A 69 -0.27 0.73 9.73
C ALA A 69 0.61 0.73 8.46
N ASN A 70 1.91 0.54 8.66
CA ASN A 70 2.92 0.40 7.61
C ASN A 70 3.09 -1.06 7.17
N LYS A 71 3.61 -1.28 5.96
CA LYS A 71 3.83 -2.64 5.42
C LYS A 71 4.76 -3.49 6.31
N ILE A 72 5.77 -2.87 6.92
CA ILE A 72 6.72 -3.53 7.81
C ILE A 72 6.01 -3.99 9.09
N GLU A 73 5.14 -3.16 9.66
CA GLU A 73 4.36 -3.48 10.85
C GLU A 73 3.37 -4.61 10.57
N ILE A 74 2.65 -4.54 9.45
CA ILE A 74 1.71 -5.58 9.01
C ILE A 74 2.44 -6.92 8.83
N LYS A 75 3.62 -6.91 8.21
CA LYS A 75 4.45 -8.10 8.04
C LYS A 75 4.77 -8.73 9.41
N LYS A 76 5.39 -7.96 10.31
CA LYS A 76 5.76 -8.44 11.65
C LYS A 76 4.54 -8.91 12.44
N ALA A 77 3.42 -8.21 12.34
CA ALA A 77 2.19 -8.57 13.05
C ALA A 77 1.64 -9.92 12.60
N ILE A 78 1.58 -10.17 11.28
CA ILE A 78 1.10 -11.46 10.74
C ILE A 78 2.04 -12.60 11.11
N GLU A 79 3.36 -12.39 10.98
CA GLU A 79 4.37 -13.38 11.38
C GLU A 79 4.23 -13.71 12.88
N THR A 80 3.96 -12.71 13.73
CA THR A 80 3.81 -12.90 15.18
C THR A 80 2.48 -13.57 15.57
N ILE A 81 1.36 -13.22 14.93
CA ILE A 81 0.03 -13.75 15.28
C ILE A 81 -0.11 -15.21 14.84
N PHE A 82 0.38 -15.52 13.64
CA PHE A 82 0.13 -16.82 13.00
C PHE A 82 1.36 -17.73 12.98
N GLY A 83 2.55 -17.25 13.35
CA GLY A 83 3.77 -18.06 13.36
C GLY A 83 4.29 -18.45 11.98
N VAL A 84 3.88 -17.73 10.93
CA VAL A 84 4.22 -18.02 9.52
C VAL A 84 5.30 -17.08 8.99
N LYS A 85 5.94 -17.42 7.87
CA LYS A 85 6.87 -16.55 7.14
C LYS A 85 6.14 -15.77 6.03
N VAL A 86 6.30 -14.45 6.02
CA VAL A 86 5.68 -13.60 4.99
C VAL A 86 6.68 -13.26 3.89
N LYS A 87 6.32 -13.61 2.64
CA LYS A 87 7.11 -13.32 1.43
C LYS A 87 6.95 -11.87 0.99
N ARG A 88 5.71 -11.39 0.84
CA ARG A 88 5.42 -10.01 0.42
C ARG A 88 4.10 -9.48 0.97
N VAL A 89 4.04 -8.15 1.11
CA VAL A 89 2.85 -7.41 1.56
C VAL A 89 2.52 -6.29 0.57
N ASN A 90 1.29 -6.32 0.07
CA ASN A 90 0.71 -5.29 -0.78
C ASN A 90 -0.46 -4.64 -0.04
N THR A 91 -0.51 -3.31 0.01
CA THR A 91 -1.56 -2.57 0.72
C THR A 91 -2.34 -1.68 -0.21
N LEU A 92 -3.64 -1.53 0.03
CA LEU A 92 -4.50 -0.60 -0.69
C LEU A 92 -5.50 0.06 0.27
N ASN A 93 -5.81 1.33 0.04
CA ASN A 93 -6.79 2.06 0.83
C ASN A 93 -8.11 2.11 0.06
N ARG A 94 -9.16 1.52 0.62
CA ARG A 94 -10.50 1.52 0.04
C ARG A 94 -11.36 2.58 0.72
N GLN A 95 -11.78 3.58 -0.04
CA GLN A 95 -12.71 4.59 0.44
C GLN A 95 -14.07 3.97 0.78
N GLY A 96 -14.68 4.48 1.84
CA GLY A 96 -16.03 4.08 2.23
C GLY A 96 -17.07 4.59 1.24
N LYS A 97 -18.04 3.73 0.90
CA LYS A 97 -19.13 4.12 0.00
C LYS A 97 -20.04 5.14 0.68
N ARG A 98 -20.41 6.20 -0.03
CA ARG A 98 -21.47 7.13 0.38
C ARG A 98 -22.82 6.42 0.24
N LYS A 99 -23.67 6.49 1.27
CA LYS A 99 -24.98 5.85 1.32
C LYS A 99 -25.99 6.81 1.92
N ARG A 100 -27.20 6.83 1.35
CA ARG A 100 -28.30 7.63 1.87
C ARG A 100 -28.96 6.91 3.04
N ASN A 101 -29.17 7.62 4.14
CA ASN A 101 -29.98 7.14 5.24
C ASN A 101 -31.46 7.42 4.93
N ARG A 102 -32.27 6.36 4.80
CA ARG A 102 -33.71 6.51 4.48
C ARG A 102 -34.48 7.20 5.61
N ARG A 103 -34.09 7.00 6.88
CA ARG A 103 -34.83 7.50 8.04
C ARG A 103 -34.70 9.02 8.20
N THR A 104 -33.48 9.53 8.08
CA THR A 104 -33.19 10.97 8.27
C THR A 104 -33.15 11.74 6.94
N GLY A 105 -32.98 11.06 5.80
CA GLY A 105 -32.83 11.67 4.48
C GLY A 105 -31.40 12.08 4.11
N ASP A 106 -30.50 12.12 5.10
CA ASP A 106 -29.11 12.55 4.98
C ASP A 106 -28.19 11.59 4.25
N TRP A 107 -27.04 12.12 3.81
CA TRP A 107 -25.94 11.34 3.25
C TRP A 107 -24.92 10.98 4.33
N GLY A 108 -24.73 9.68 4.55
CA GLY A 108 -23.64 9.15 5.37
C GLY A 108 -22.54 8.52 4.51
N GLN A 109 -21.38 8.28 5.12
CA GLN A 109 -20.28 7.52 4.50
C GLN A 109 -19.88 6.36 5.40
N ARG A 110 -19.64 5.18 4.81
CA ARG A 110 -19.06 4.06 5.57
C ARG A 110 -17.61 4.36 5.94
N ALA A 111 -17.08 3.70 6.96
CA ALA A 111 -15.67 3.79 7.29
C ALA A 111 -14.79 3.34 6.11
N ALA A 112 -13.73 4.11 5.83
CA ALA A 112 -12.67 3.69 4.93
C ALA A 112 -11.88 2.54 5.57
N GLN A 113 -11.31 1.67 4.74
CA GLN A 113 -10.58 0.49 5.19
C GLN A 113 -9.27 0.38 4.43
N LYS A 114 -8.17 0.17 5.16
CA LYS A 114 -6.93 -0.31 4.55
C LYS A 114 -7.00 -1.82 4.44
N ARG A 115 -6.66 -2.35 3.27
CA ARG A 115 -6.56 -3.80 3.02
C ARG A 115 -5.11 -4.15 2.77
N ALA A 116 -4.70 -5.28 3.32
CA ALA A 116 -3.39 -5.89 3.08
C ALA A 116 -3.60 -7.23 2.38
N VAL A 117 -3.00 -7.39 1.20
CA VAL A 117 -2.85 -8.64 0.48
C VAL A 117 -1.47 -9.16 0.79
N VAL A 118 -1.38 -10.35 1.35
CA VAL A 118 -0.18 -10.89 1.98
C VAL A 118 0.09 -12.26 1.38
N ALA A 119 1.25 -12.43 0.77
CA ALA A 119 1.70 -13.71 0.27
C ALA A 119 2.66 -14.33 1.27
N LEU A 120 2.44 -15.60 1.60
CA LEU A 120 3.29 -16.37 2.50
C LEU A 120 4.44 -17.04 1.75
N ALA A 121 5.40 -17.57 2.50
CA ALA A 121 6.39 -18.49 1.95
C ALA A 121 5.74 -19.83 1.62
N GLU A 122 6.39 -20.61 0.75
CA GLU A 122 5.96 -21.96 0.44
C GLU A 122 6.04 -22.84 1.69
N GLY A 123 4.99 -23.63 1.94
CA GLY A 123 4.90 -24.53 3.10
C GLY A 123 4.23 -23.93 4.34
N ASP A 124 4.07 -22.60 4.41
CA ASP A 124 3.31 -21.94 5.47
C ASP A 124 1.85 -21.73 5.05
N HIS A 125 0.94 -21.92 6.00
CA HIS A 125 -0.49 -21.80 5.75
C HIS A 125 -1.19 -21.17 6.96
N ILE A 126 -2.22 -20.36 6.71
CA ILE A 126 -3.05 -19.76 7.76
C ILE A 126 -4.45 -20.37 7.73
N GLU A 127 -4.85 -20.99 8.84
CA GLU A 127 -6.22 -21.42 9.09
C GLU A 127 -7.09 -20.23 9.52
N ILE A 128 -7.70 -19.54 8.54
CA ILE A 128 -8.57 -18.37 8.76
C ILE A 128 -10.07 -18.70 8.71
N PHE A 129 -10.45 -19.84 8.15
CA PHE A 129 -11.84 -20.27 8.01
C PHE A 129 -12.05 -21.47 8.93
N GLY A 130 -12.54 -21.22 10.15
CA GLY A 130 -12.88 -22.30 11.08
C GLY A 130 -13.87 -23.26 10.44
N GLY A 131 -13.43 -24.49 10.25
CA GLY A 131 -14.16 -25.55 9.55
C GLY A 131 -13.81 -26.92 10.13
N THR A 132 -14.11 -27.09 11.42
CA THR A 132 -14.41 -28.38 12.07
C THR A 132 -15.59 -28.16 13.00
#